data_AF-A0A3N5QXD8-F1
#
_entry.id   AF-A0A3N5QXD8-F1
#
_cell.length_a   1.000
_cell.length_b   1.000
_cell.length_c   1.000
_cell.angle_alpha   90.00
_cell.angle_beta   90.00
_cell.angle_gamma   90.00
#
_symmetry.space_group_name_H-M   'P 1'
#
loop_
_entity.id
_entity.type
_entity.pdbx_description
1 polymer ?
#
loop_
_entity_poly.entity_id
_entity_poly.type
_entity_poly.pdbx_seq_one_letter_code
_entity_poly.pdbx_strand_id
1 'polypeptide(L)' 'ATIFVERESHKGIVIGQGGSMLKTIGSTARQEIERMSERKVFLQIRVKIRKNWRNDPLSLKHFGFKSSKG' A
#
# COMPACT_ATOMS: atom_id res chain seq x y z
N ALA A 1 -0.33 -8.31 -0.30
CA ALA A 1 -0.86 -6.93 -0.21
C ALA A 1 -0.47 -6.11 -1.44
N THR A 2 -1.17 -5.02 -1.74
CA THR A 2 -0.84 -4.10 -2.86
C THR A 2 -0.92 -2.66 -2.42
N ILE A 3 0.12 -1.87 -2.72
CA ILE A 3 0.15 -0.42 -2.53
C ILE A 3 -0.24 0.23 -3.86
N PHE A 4 -1.29 1.04 -3.86
CA PHE A 4 -1.73 1.78 -5.05
C PHE A 4 -1.20 3.21 -5.01
N VAL A 5 -0.63 3.66 -6.13
CA VAL A 5 -0.18 5.04 -6.33
C VAL A 5 -0.74 5.62 -7.62
N GLU A 6 -0.86 6.94 -7.71
CA GLU A 6 -1.48 7.58 -8.89
C GLU A 6 -0.53 7.81 -10.07
N ARG A 7 0.77 7.94 -9.81
CA ARG A 7 1.77 8.37 -10.80
C ARG A 7 3.00 7.46 -10.75
N GLU A 8 3.72 7.34 -11.87
CA GLU A 8 4.95 6.54 -11.94
C GLU A 8 6.06 7.10 -11.03
N SER A 9 6.18 8.42 -10.92
CA SER A 9 7.14 9.04 -9.99
C SER A 9 6.92 8.62 -8.54
N HIS A 10 5.65 8.51 -8.10
CA HIS A 10 5.32 8.03 -6.76
C HIS A 10 5.70 6.55 -6.58
N LYS A 11 5.55 5.72 -7.63
CA LYS A 11 5.99 4.32 -7.57
C LYS A 11 7.50 4.23 -7.36
N GLY A 12 8.29 5.07 -8.04
CA GLY A 12 9.73 5.18 -7.80
C GLY A 12 10.07 5.53 -6.34
N ILE A 13 9.37 6.51 -5.77
CA ILE A 13 9.56 6.93 -4.36
C ILE A 13 9.21 5.80 -3.38
N VAL A 14 8.07 5.13 -3.58
CA VAL A 14 7.62 4.05 -2.70
C VAL A 14 8.53 2.83 -2.78
N ILE A 15 9.08 2.53 -3.96
CA ILE A 15 10.06 1.45 -4.11
C ILE A 15 11.38 1.84 -3.43
N GLY A 16 11.86 3.06 -3.67
CA GLY A 16 13.17 3.53 -3.23
C GLY A 16 14.32 2.92 -4.03
N GLN A 17 15.53 3.44 -3.84
CA GLN A 17 16.72 2.93 -4.52
C GLN A 17 16.95 1.46 -4.15
N GLY A 18 17.00 0.57 -5.15
CA GLY A 18 17.16 -0.87 -4.92
C GLY A 18 16.04 -1.52 -4.09
N GLY A 19 14.86 -0.90 -3.97
CA GLY A 19 13.76 -1.43 -3.15
C GLY A 19 13.87 -1.12 -1.65
N SER A 20 14.78 -0.23 -1.24
CA SER A 20 15.05 0.08 0.17
C SER A 20 13.80 0.54 0.92
N MET A 21 13.03 1.46 0.35
CA MET A 21 11.83 2.01 0.98
C MET A 21 10.72 0.95 1.10
N LEU A 22 10.51 0.16 0.04
CA LEU A 22 9.54 -0.93 0.07
C LEU A 22 9.89 -1.99 1.12
N LYS A 23 11.19 -2.29 1.29
CA LYS A 23 11.68 -3.20 2.32
C LYS A 23 11.41 -2.65 3.72
N THR A 24 11.63 -1.36 3.96
CA THR A 24 11.32 -0.72 5.24
C THR A 24 9.84 -0.81 5.55
N ILE A 25 8.98 -0.38 4.62
CA ILE A 25 7.51 -0.44 4.76
C ILE A 25 7.07 -1.88 5.09
N GLY A 26 7.54 -2.86 4.31
CA GLY A 26 7.16 -4.26 4.51
C GLY A 26 7.67 -4.86 5.82
N SER A 27 8.87 -4.47 6.26
CA SER A 27 9.45 -4.98 7.51
C SER A 27 8.70 -4.43 8.73
N THR A 28 8.43 -3.13 8.75
CA THR A 28 7.66 -2.49 9.84
C THR A 28 6.23 -3.02 9.88
N ALA A 29 5.53 -3.11 8.74
CA ALA A 29 4.18 -3.66 8.69
C ALA A 29 4.14 -5.13 9.12
N ARG A 30 5.09 -5.96 8.66
CA ARG A 30 5.17 -7.37 9.05
C ARG A 30 5.38 -7.51 10.55
N GLN A 31 6.32 -6.77 11.16
CA GLN A 31 6.57 -6.83 12.61
C GLN A 31 5.31 -6.51 13.40
N GLU A 32 4.54 -5.50 12.99
CA GLU A 32 3.31 -5.14 13.66
C GLU A 32 2.24 -6.22 13.53
N ILE A 33 2.06 -6.80 12.34
CA ILE A 33 1.12 -7.89 12.12
C ILE A 33 1.52 -9.13 12.93
N GLU A 34 2.82 -9.48 12.97
CA GLU A 34 3.32 -10.60 13.77
C GLU A 34 3.07 -10.37 15.27
N ARG A 35 3.22 -9.13 15.75
CA ARG A 35 2.91 -8.75 17.13
C ARG A 35 1.42 -8.91 17.45
N MET A 36 0.55 -8.44 16.57
CA MET A 36 -0.90 -8.52 16.78
C MET A 36 -1.46 -9.94 16.65
N SER A 37 -0.84 -10.77 15.80
CA SER A 37 -1.33 -12.12 15.50
C SER A 37 -0.60 -13.23 16.24
N GLU A 38 0.48 -12.90 16.97
CA GLU A 38 1.36 -13.84 17.69
C GLU A 38 1.92 -14.97 16.82
N ARG A 39 2.04 -14.73 15.52
CA ARG A 39 2.45 -15.74 14.52
C ARG A 39 3.49 -15.16 13.58
N LYS A 40 4.31 -16.04 13.00
CA LYS A 40 5.21 -15.66 11.90
C LYS A 40 4.41 -15.42 10.63
N VAL A 41 4.75 -14.33 9.92
CA VAL A 41 4.03 -13.88 8.74
C VAL A 41 4.99 -13.63 7.60
N PHE A 42 4.70 -14.21 6.44
CA PHE A 42 5.34 -13.82 5.19
C PHE A 42 4.47 -12.79 4.47
N LEU A 43 4.97 -11.56 4.36
CA LEU A 43 4.24 -10.45 3.74
C LEU A 43 4.82 -10.10 2.37
N GLN A 44 4.14 -10.52 1.29
CA GLN A 44 4.46 -10.07 -0.06
C GLN A 44 3.71 -8.77 -0.40
N ILE A 45 4.47 -7.73 -0.75
CA ILE A 45 3.94 -6.41 -1.15
C ILE A 45 4.30 -6.13 -2.60
N ARG A 46 3.36 -5.56 -3.35
CA ARG A 46 3.56 -5.07 -4.72
C ARG A 46 3.08 -3.63 -4.83
N VAL A 47 3.72 -2.83 -5.70
CA VAL A 47 3.29 -1.45 -5.97
C VAL A 47 2.64 -1.42 -7.36
N LYS A 48 1.39 -0.92 -7.43
CA LYS A 48 0.64 -0.78 -8.68
C LYS A 48 0.23 0.67 -8.90
N ILE A 49 0.23 1.10 -10.15
CA ILE A 49 -0.28 2.42 -10.52
C ILE A 49 -1.75 2.29 -10.86
N ARG A 50 -2.56 3.18 -10.30
CA ARG A 50 -3.97 3.35 -10.65
C ARG A 50 -4.23 4.85 -10.81
N LYS A 51 -4.33 5.32 -12.05
CA LYS A 51 -4.47 6.76 -12.31
C LYS A 51 -5.79 7.29 -11.72
N ASN A 52 -5.75 8.48 -11.13
CA ASN A 52 -6.92 9.20 -10.62
C ASN A 52 -7.80 8.41 -9.63
N TRP A 53 -7.22 7.43 -8.90
CA TRP A 53 -8.00 6.54 -8.04
C TRP A 53 -8.71 7.28 -6.90
N ARG A 54 -8.16 8.43 -6.45
CA ARG A 54 -8.78 9.26 -5.41
C ARG A 54 -10.11 9.89 -5.84
N ASN A 55 -10.33 10.04 -7.14
CA ASN A 55 -11.56 10.61 -7.70
C ASN A 55 -12.46 9.55 -8.34
N ASP A 56 -12.08 8.27 -8.31
CA ASP A 56 -12.88 7.17 -8.82
C ASP A 56 -13.70 6.56 -7.67
N PRO A 57 -15.03 6.74 -7.63
CA PRO A 57 -15.89 6.19 -6.58
C PRO A 57 -15.78 4.67 -6.44
N LEU A 58 -15.53 3.95 -7.54
CA LEU A 58 -15.35 2.50 -7.49
C LEU A 58 -14.03 2.11 -6.81
N SER A 59 -12.95 2.84 -7.11
CA SER A 59 -11.66 2.69 -6.43
C SER A 59 -11.78 2.97 -4.94
N LEU A 60 -12.40 4.09 -4.56
CA LEU A 60 -12.59 4.47 -3.17
C LEU A 60 -13.39 3.40 -2.41
N LYS A 61 -14.51 2.94 -2.98
CA LYS A 61 -15.31 1.86 -2.42
C LYS A 61 -14.50 0.57 -2.27
N HIS A 62 -13.72 0.19 -3.28
CA HIS A 62 -12.87 -1.01 -3.23
C HIS A 62 -11.79 -0.93 -2.15
N PHE A 63 -11.23 0.26 -1.88
CA PHE A 63 -10.24 0.47 -0.83
C PHE A 63 -10.84 0.66 0.57
N GLY A 64 -12.17 0.61 0.69
CA GLY A 64 -12.86 0.78 1.97
C GLY A 64 -13.00 2.22 2.44
N PHE A 65 -12.68 3.21 1.59
CA PHE A 65 -12.98 4.61 1.88
C PHE A 65 -14.49 4.83 1.78
N LYS A 66 -15.12 5.27 2.87
CA LYS A 66 -16.50 5.75 2.85
C LYS A 66 -16.50 7.12 2.18
N SER A 67 -17.37 7.33 1.19
CA SER A 67 -17.63 8.67 0.69
C SER A 67 -18.18 9.51 1.83
N SER A 68 -17.33 10.34 2.45
CA SER A 68 -17.81 11.45 3.26
C SER A 68 -18.42 12.47 2.30
N LYS A 69 -19.68 12.26 1.96
CA LYS A 69 -20.57 13.34 1.54
C LYS A 69 -21.76 13.31 2.48
N GLY A 70 -21.73 14.24 3.44
CA GLY A 70 -22.97 14.88 3.85
C GLY A 70 -23.56 15.67 2.69
#